data_AF-A0A9Q3J8R3-F1
#
_entry.id   AF-A0A9Q3J8R3-F1
#
_cell.length_a   1.000
_cell.length_b   1.000
_cell.length_c   1.000
_cell.angle_alpha   90.00
_cell.angle_beta   90.00
_cell.angle_gamma   90.00
#
_symmetry.space_group_name_H-M   'P 1'
#
loop_
_entity.id
_entity.type
_entity.pdbx_description
1 polymer ?
#
loop_
_entity_poly.entity_id
_entity_poly.type
_entity_poly.pdbx_seq_one_letter_code
_entity_poly.pdbx_strand_id
1 'polypeptide(L)'
;MWLHLVCGLSKLNCQRARDCIVESFESVSRRFGFDHKFISSIPHDVRTISKHLNLQPSLEQYVCCPKCFSLYDIKIAPDDCGYQASSKGQPCGAGFFKKNTFLGSLKPELFSNYQKKKQIHHQSLIRLSRQRQPQVPILIFVTQSVTPWLKWFLNLHIVEECIDQWAHELEAEDSDFICDMAQGTVWKKLFPLKGAGSELCLRFSMFIDWFNPLKKKTAGKQSSIGLIALNCLNLPPCLL
;
A
#
# COMPACT_ATOMS: atom_id res chain seq x y z
N MET A 1 5.10 12.82 6.14
CA MET A 1 4.52 11.53 5.68
C MET A 1 3.82 11.68 4.34
N TRP A 2 3.06 12.75 4.12
CA TRP A 2 2.63 13.16 2.79
C TRP A 2 3.79 13.14 1.76
N LEU A 3 4.95 13.69 2.13
CA LEU A 3 6.19 13.61 1.35
C LEU A 3 6.63 12.18 0.94
N HIS A 4 6.37 11.17 1.79
CA HIS A 4 6.71 9.78 1.47
C HIS A 4 5.68 9.17 0.52
N LEU A 5 4.39 9.39 0.82
CA LEU A 5 3.28 8.73 0.14
C LEU A 5 2.97 9.38 -1.21
N VAL A 6 2.96 10.71 -1.27
CA VAL A 6 2.56 11.50 -2.44
C VAL A 6 3.77 11.92 -3.26
N CYS A 7 4.86 12.36 -2.63
CA CYS A 7 6.05 12.81 -3.34
C CYS A 7 7.08 11.71 -3.59
N GLY A 8 6.84 10.47 -3.15
CA GLY A 8 7.75 9.34 -3.34
C GLY A 8 9.11 9.48 -2.65
N LEU A 9 9.26 10.40 -1.68
CA LEU A 9 10.53 10.61 -1.01
C LEU A 9 10.88 9.44 -0.08
N SER A 10 12.16 9.14 0.06
CA SER A 10 12.61 8.12 1.01
C SER A 10 12.22 8.47 2.45
N LYS A 11 12.03 7.47 3.30
CA LYS A 11 11.75 7.70 4.74
C LYS A 11 12.84 8.53 5.41
N LEU A 12 14.10 8.39 4.99
CA LEU A 12 15.22 9.20 5.45
C LEU A 12 15.07 10.67 5.05
N ASN A 13 14.70 10.95 3.80
CA ASN A 13 14.45 12.32 3.35
C ASN A 13 13.24 12.93 4.06
N CYS A 14 12.23 12.13 4.38
CA CYS A 14 11.10 12.57 5.19
C CYS A 14 11.49 12.89 6.63
N GLN A 15 12.40 12.13 7.24
CA GLN A 15 12.95 12.41 8.57
C GLN A 15 13.68 13.76 8.56
N ARG A 16 14.56 13.97 7.58
CA ARG A 16 15.26 15.26 7.39
C ARG A 16 14.30 16.44 7.23
N ALA A 17 13.27 16.30 6.41
CA ALA A 17 12.27 17.36 6.22
C ALA A 17 11.51 17.68 7.52
N ARG A 18 11.14 16.66 8.31
CA ARG A 18 10.54 16.85 9.64
C ARG A 18 11.48 17.63 10.56
N ASP A 19 12.76 17.27 10.57
CA ASP A 19 13.74 17.92 11.45
C ASP A 19 13.90 19.41 11.11
N CYS A 20 13.98 19.76 9.82
CA CYS A 20 14.00 21.17 9.40
C CYS A 20 12.75 21.94 9.83
N ILE A 21 11.56 21.34 9.72
CA ILE A 21 10.31 21.96 10.16
C ILE A 21 10.33 22.19 11.67
N VAL A 22 10.71 21.17 12.44
CA VAL A 22 10.76 21.26 13.91
C VAL A 22 11.78 22.30 14.37
N GLU A 23 12.98 22.35 13.80
CA GLU A 23 13.99 23.38 14.09
C GLU A 23 13.47 24.79 13.77
N SER A 24 12.73 24.94 12.67
CA SER A 24 12.10 26.21 12.30
C SER A 24 11.07 26.63 13.34
N PHE A 25 10.19 25.71 13.76
CA PHE A 25 9.19 25.97 14.81
C PHE A 25 9.82 26.26 16.17
N GLU A 26 10.90 25.58 16.56
CA GLU A 26 11.63 25.85 17.81
C GLU A 26 12.27 27.24 17.80
N SER A 27 12.80 27.66 16.65
CA SER A 27 13.40 28.98 16.48
C SER A 27 12.35 30.09 16.55
N VAL A 28 11.18 29.89 15.94
CA VAL A 28 10.03 30.81 16.05
C VAL A 28 9.50 30.84 17.47
N SER A 29 9.31 29.68 18.10
CA SER A 29 8.76 29.60 19.47
C SER A 29 9.66 30.29 20.50
N ARG A 30 10.99 30.15 20.38
CA ARG A 30 11.95 30.92 21.20
C ARG A 30 11.85 32.42 21.02
N ARG A 31 11.53 32.88 19.81
CA ARG A 31 11.44 34.31 19.48
C ARG A 31 10.13 34.95 19.96
N PHE A 32 9.03 34.20 19.99
CA PHE A 32 7.70 34.71 20.27
C PHE A 32 7.08 34.17 21.58
N GLY A 33 7.76 33.28 22.31
CA GLY A 33 7.34 32.80 23.63
C GLY A 33 6.21 31.76 23.62
N PHE A 34 6.11 30.93 22.58
CA PHE A 34 5.08 29.88 22.49
C PHE A 34 5.44 28.64 23.32
N ASP A 35 4.42 27.92 23.82
CA ASP A 35 4.58 26.66 24.56
C ASP A 35 5.20 25.56 23.67
N HIS A 36 6.36 25.04 24.08
CA HIS A 36 7.13 24.02 23.36
C HIS A 36 6.62 22.59 23.58
N LYS A 37 5.64 22.37 24.47
CA LYS A 37 5.14 21.02 24.77
C LYS A 37 4.70 20.26 23.52
N PHE A 38 4.02 20.93 22.58
CA PHE A 38 3.60 20.32 21.31
C PHE A 38 4.79 19.84 20.48
N ILE A 39 5.82 20.67 20.30
CA ILE A 39 6.99 20.35 19.48
C ILE A 39 7.73 19.12 20.04
N SER A 40 7.90 19.07 21.36
CA SER A 40 8.55 17.94 22.03
C SER A 40 7.78 16.63 21.90
N SER A 41 6.48 16.69 21.60
CA SER A 41 5.63 15.49 21.44
C SER A 41 5.71 14.88 20.03
N ILE A 42 6.29 15.59 19.06
CA ILE A 42 6.39 15.13 17.67
C ILE A 42 7.46 14.04 17.55
N PRO A 43 7.13 12.79 17.19
CA PRO A 43 8.12 11.72 17.08
C PRO A 43 9.21 12.03 16.05
N HIS A 44 10.46 11.72 16.37
CA HIS A 44 11.59 11.84 15.45
C HIS A 44 11.56 10.78 14.33
N ASP A 45 11.15 9.56 14.68
CA ASP A 45 11.08 8.49 13.70
C ASP A 45 9.78 8.57 12.88
N VAL A 46 9.91 8.86 11.59
CA VAL A 46 8.77 8.86 10.64
C VAL A 46 7.98 7.54 10.69
N ARG A 47 8.58 6.41 11.04
CA ARG A 47 7.85 5.13 11.25
C ARG A 47 6.90 5.20 12.45
N THR A 48 7.31 5.88 13.52
CA THR A 48 6.45 6.13 14.68
C THR A 48 5.31 7.06 14.29
N ILE A 49 5.57 8.10 13.49
CA ILE A 49 4.52 8.96 12.93
C ILE A 49 3.56 8.13 12.06
N SER A 50 4.09 7.27 11.17
CA SER A 50 3.28 6.34 10.36
C SER A 50 2.43 5.41 11.21
N LYS A 51 2.98 4.91 12.31
CA LYS A 51 2.26 4.03 13.23
C LYS A 51 1.18 4.78 14.00
N HIS A 52 1.48 5.97 14.51
CA HIS A 52 0.51 6.82 15.23
C HIS A 52 -0.64 7.27 14.33
N LEU A 53 -0.34 7.61 13.08
CA LEU A 53 -1.35 7.94 12.08
C LEU A 53 -1.94 6.70 11.38
N ASN A 54 -1.52 5.51 11.80
CA ASN A 54 -1.97 4.22 11.27
C ASN A 54 -1.88 4.09 9.73
N LEU A 55 -0.88 4.74 9.11
CA LEU A 55 -0.70 4.82 7.65
C LEU A 55 0.09 3.65 7.04
N GLN A 56 0.31 2.56 7.79
CA GLN A 56 1.00 1.38 7.28
C GLN A 56 -0.04 0.37 6.78
N PRO A 57 -0.15 0.14 5.46
CA PRO A 57 -1.09 -0.84 4.94
C PRO A 57 -0.69 -2.25 5.39
N SER A 58 -1.67 -3.03 5.84
CA SER A 58 -1.48 -4.46 6.04
C SER A 58 -1.44 -5.15 4.69
N LEU A 59 -0.24 -5.56 4.26
CA LEU A 59 -0.02 -6.24 2.99
C LEU A 59 0.16 -7.74 3.18
N GLU A 60 -0.57 -8.51 2.39
CA GLU A 60 -0.45 -9.94 2.27
C GLU A 60 0.41 -10.25 1.04
N GLN A 61 1.36 -11.18 1.19
CA GLN A 61 2.33 -11.52 0.16
C GLN A 61 2.22 -13.00 -0.19
N TYR A 62 2.15 -13.26 -1.49
CA TYR A 62 2.03 -14.58 -2.06
C TYR A 62 3.13 -14.79 -3.09
N VAL A 63 3.66 -16.01 -3.15
CA VAL A 63 4.34 -16.46 -4.37
C VAL A 63 3.29 -16.93 -5.37
N CYS A 64 3.49 -16.56 -6.62
CA CYS A 64 2.59 -16.92 -7.71
C CYS A 64 3.32 -17.88 -8.65
N CYS A 65 2.65 -18.98 -9.02
CA CYS A 65 3.24 -19.92 -9.98
C CYS A 65 3.39 -19.25 -11.35
N PRO A 66 4.59 -19.21 -11.96
CA PRO A 66 4.78 -18.57 -13.25
C PRO A 66 4.13 -19.32 -14.42
N LYS A 67 3.66 -20.57 -14.22
CA LYS A 67 2.98 -21.36 -15.26
C LYS A 67 1.45 -21.32 -15.16
N CYS A 68 0.91 -21.49 -13.95
CA CYS A 68 -0.54 -21.65 -13.74
C CYS A 68 -1.16 -20.56 -12.86
N PHE A 69 -0.37 -19.59 -12.39
CA PHE A 69 -0.80 -18.45 -11.58
C PHE A 69 -1.47 -18.79 -10.24
N SER A 70 -1.35 -20.03 -9.76
CA SER A 70 -1.79 -20.42 -8.43
C SER A 70 -0.98 -19.69 -7.36
N LEU A 71 -1.67 -19.17 -6.34
CA LEU A 71 -1.10 -18.38 -5.24
C LEU A 71 -0.85 -19.23 -4.00
N TYR A 72 0.29 -19.00 -3.35
CA TYR A 72 0.67 -19.64 -2.09
C TYR A 72 1.22 -18.58 -1.14
N ASP A 73 0.86 -18.66 0.15
CA ASP A 73 1.42 -17.75 1.16
C ASP A 73 2.95 -17.90 1.17
N ILE A 74 3.66 -16.78 0.98
CA ILE A 74 5.12 -16.74 0.84
C ILE A 74 5.85 -17.35 2.04
N LYS A 75 5.24 -17.34 3.24
CA LYS A 75 5.85 -17.86 4.48
C LYS A 75 5.89 -19.38 4.51
N ILE A 76 4.91 -20.03 3.90
CA ILE A 76 4.72 -21.49 3.97
C ILE A 76 4.78 -22.17 2.60
N ALA A 77 5.04 -21.42 1.53
CA ALA A 77 5.08 -21.97 0.19
C ALA A 77 6.12 -23.09 0.06
N PRO A 78 5.78 -24.19 -0.65
CA PRO A 78 6.76 -25.19 -1.05
C PRO A 78 7.75 -24.61 -2.07
N ASP A 79 8.79 -25.37 -2.44
CA ASP A 79 9.77 -24.90 -3.44
C ASP A 79 9.18 -24.95 -4.87
N ASP A 80 8.26 -25.89 -5.11
CA ASP A 80 7.61 -26.14 -6.40
C ASP A 80 6.08 -26.16 -6.30
N CYS A 81 5.41 -25.79 -7.39
CA CYS A 81 3.96 -25.69 -7.47
C CYS A 81 3.28 -27.06 -7.46
N GLY A 82 2.45 -27.30 -6.44
CA GLY A 82 1.64 -28.51 -6.30
C GLY A 82 0.26 -28.44 -6.94
N TYR A 83 -0.09 -27.36 -7.65
CA TYR A 83 -1.43 -27.21 -8.25
C TYR A 83 -1.73 -28.33 -9.25
N GLN A 84 -2.94 -28.88 -9.15
CA GLN A 84 -3.50 -29.88 -10.05
C GLN A 84 -4.91 -29.44 -10.47
N ALA A 85 -5.18 -29.40 -11.77
CA ALA A 85 -6.50 -28.99 -12.29
C ALA A 85 -7.60 -30.06 -12.02
N SER A 86 -7.21 -31.30 -11.77
CA SER A 86 -8.10 -32.40 -11.38
C SER A 86 -7.38 -33.34 -10.43
N SER A 87 -8.13 -34.12 -9.65
CA SER A 87 -7.58 -35.07 -8.66
C SER A 87 -6.69 -36.17 -9.24
N LYS A 88 -6.76 -36.41 -10.56
CA LYS A 88 -5.93 -37.38 -11.29
C LYS A 88 -4.87 -36.71 -12.18
N GLY A 89 -4.82 -35.38 -12.20
CA GLY A 89 -3.90 -34.62 -13.05
C GLY A 89 -2.48 -34.61 -12.49
N GLN A 90 -1.50 -34.50 -13.39
CA GLN A 90 -0.11 -34.24 -12.99
C GLN A 90 -0.02 -32.84 -12.32
N PRO A 91 0.78 -32.69 -11.24
CA PRO A 91 0.99 -31.38 -10.62
C PRO A 91 1.80 -30.47 -11.56
N CYS A 92 1.60 -29.15 -11.42
CA CYS A 92 2.26 -28.15 -12.24
C CYS A 92 3.81 -28.26 -12.20
N GLY A 93 4.37 -28.49 -11.01
CA GLY A 93 5.80 -28.73 -10.79
C GLY A 93 6.71 -27.54 -11.11
N ALA A 94 6.17 -26.33 -11.30
CA ALA A 94 6.98 -25.15 -11.55
C ALA A 94 7.58 -24.61 -10.25
N GLY A 95 8.88 -24.36 -10.23
CA GLY A 95 9.55 -23.75 -9.08
C GLY A 95 9.05 -22.33 -8.81
N PHE A 96 8.92 -21.95 -7.54
CA PHE A 96 8.55 -20.59 -7.12
C PHE A 96 9.75 -19.66 -7.00
N PHE A 97 10.95 -20.21 -6.83
CA PHE A 97 12.15 -19.45 -6.47
C PHE A 97 13.24 -19.59 -7.52
N LYS A 98 14.01 -18.53 -7.70
CA LYS A 98 15.18 -18.56 -8.58
C LYS A 98 16.20 -19.52 -7.99
N LYS A 99 16.60 -20.52 -8.77
CA LYS A 99 17.74 -21.37 -8.44
C LYS A 99 18.98 -20.47 -8.54
N ASN A 100 19.74 -20.34 -7.45
CA ASN A 100 20.92 -19.48 -7.40
C ASN A 100 21.96 -19.98 -8.41
N THR A 101 21.99 -19.40 -9.60
CA THR A 101 23.14 -19.44 -10.48
C THR A 101 23.99 -18.23 -10.13
N PHE A 102 25.07 -18.46 -9.38
CA PHE A 102 26.12 -17.51 -8.98
C PHE A 102 25.84 -16.53 -7.81
N LEU A 103 26.50 -16.81 -6.68
CA LEU A 103 27.02 -15.79 -5.77
C LEU A 103 27.82 -14.77 -6.61
N GLY A 104 27.34 -13.53 -6.73
CA GLY A 104 28.11 -12.49 -7.41
C GLY A 104 27.51 -11.10 -7.40
N SER A 105 26.20 -10.93 -7.64
CA SER A 105 25.74 -9.58 -8.05
C SER A 105 24.36 -9.12 -7.59
N LEU A 106 23.68 -9.82 -6.67
CA LEU A 106 22.45 -9.28 -6.09
C LEU A 106 22.80 -8.33 -4.94
N LYS A 107 22.76 -7.02 -5.21
CA LYS A 107 22.82 -5.97 -4.19
C LYS A 107 21.67 -6.21 -3.19
N PRO A 108 21.96 -6.37 -1.88
CA PRO A 108 20.96 -6.66 -0.83
C PRO A 108 19.88 -5.57 -0.62
N GLU A 109 19.96 -4.46 -1.36
CA GLU A 109 19.24 -3.23 -1.08
C GLU A 109 17.74 -3.31 -1.37
N LEU A 110 17.30 -4.20 -2.27
CA LEU A 110 15.87 -4.38 -2.60
C LEU A 110 15.07 -5.15 -1.53
N PHE A 111 15.74 -5.87 -0.63
CA PHE A 111 15.08 -6.61 0.47
C PHE A 111 15.38 -6.03 1.86
N SER A 112 16.26 -5.03 1.97
CA SER A 112 16.74 -4.54 3.28
C SER A 112 15.83 -3.50 3.98
N ASN A 113 14.81 -2.97 3.30
CA ASN A 113 14.01 -1.87 3.87
C ASN A 113 12.87 -2.31 4.81
N TYR A 114 12.71 -3.62 5.03
CA TYR A 114 11.80 -4.18 6.04
C TYR A 114 12.56 -5.17 6.92
N GLN A 115 13.45 -4.67 7.78
CA GLN A 115 13.72 -5.14 9.15
C GLN A 115 15.10 -4.67 9.60
N LYS A 116 15.17 -3.53 10.29
CA LYS A 116 16.22 -3.28 11.30
C LYS A 116 15.64 -2.45 12.45
N LYS A 117 15.25 -3.15 13.52
CA LYS A 117 15.70 -2.93 14.91
C LYS A 117 14.70 -3.55 15.88
N LYS A 118 15.05 -4.72 16.43
CA LYS A 118 15.10 -4.94 17.88
C LYS A 118 16.04 -6.13 18.12
N GLN A 119 17.24 -5.82 18.60
CA GLN A 119 18.02 -6.76 19.37
C GLN A 119 17.17 -7.10 20.59
N ILE A 120 16.64 -8.32 20.63
CA ILE A 120 16.25 -8.95 21.87
C ILE A 120 17.18 -10.13 22.00
N HIS A 121 18.08 -10.03 22.98
CA HIS A 121 18.80 -11.17 23.52
C HIS A 121 17.74 -12.18 24.00
N HIS A 122 17.52 -13.25 23.23
CA HIS A 122 17.03 -14.49 23.83
C HIS A 122 17.71 -15.67 23.16
N GLN A 123 18.71 -16.14 23.88
CA GLN A 123 19.48 -17.34 23.64
C GLN A 123 18.64 -18.58 23.97
N SER A 124 17.58 -18.86 23.20
CA SER A 124 16.79 -20.10 23.40
C SER A 124 15.69 -20.33 22.33
N LEU A 125 16.04 -20.26 21.05
CA LEU A 125 15.24 -20.88 19.96
C LEU A 125 16.16 -21.57 18.94
N ILE A 126 17.12 -22.35 19.44
CA ILE A 126 17.88 -23.30 18.64
C ILE A 126 17.05 -24.59 18.57
N ARG A 127 16.73 -24.98 17.32
CA ARG A 127 16.00 -26.18 16.86
C ARG A 127 14.54 -25.94 16.53
N LEU A 128 14.29 -25.61 15.26
CA LEU A 128 13.51 -26.46 14.34
C LEU A 128 13.70 -25.97 12.89
N SER A 129 14.14 -26.90 12.03
CA SER A 129 14.16 -26.88 10.56
C SER A 129 15.24 -26.07 9.83
N ARG A 130 15.90 -26.75 8.88
CA ARG A 130 16.91 -26.30 7.91
C ARG A 130 16.70 -24.85 7.45
N GLN A 131 17.73 -24.02 7.63
CA GLN A 131 17.83 -22.68 7.06
C GLN A 131 17.64 -22.75 5.54
N ARG A 132 16.43 -22.47 5.05
CA ARG A 132 16.25 -22.01 3.67
C ARG A 132 17.07 -20.73 3.56
N GLN A 133 18.12 -20.75 2.74
CA GLN A 133 18.79 -19.54 2.30
C GLN A 133 17.72 -18.53 1.81
N PRO A 134 17.92 -17.21 1.94
CA PRO A 134 16.98 -16.25 1.41
C PRO A 134 16.84 -16.46 -0.10
N GLN A 135 15.74 -17.08 -0.51
CA GLN A 135 15.44 -17.41 -1.89
C GLN A 135 14.63 -16.28 -2.52
N VAL A 136 15.03 -15.84 -3.71
CA VAL A 136 14.34 -14.77 -4.44
C VAL A 136 13.16 -15.37 -5.21
N PRO A 137 11.90 -14.99 -4.92
CA PRO A 137 10.75 -15.47 -5.67
C PRO A 137 10.84 -15.07 -7.14
N ILE A 138 10.31 -15.91 -8.02
CA ILE A 138 10.24 -15.64 -9.46
C ILE A 138 9.13 -14.63 -9.75
N LEU A 139 7.96 -14.82 -9.13
CA LEU A 139 6.78 -13.99 -9.32
C LEU A 139 6.08 -13.80 -7.96
N ILE A 140 5.81 -12.54 -7.60
CA ILE A 140 5.17 -12.17 -6.33
C ILE A 140 3.83 -11.51 -6.65
N PHE A 141 2.82 -11.87 -5.86
CA PHE A 141 1.55 -11.17 -5.80
C PHE A 141 1.44 -10.53 -4.41
N VAL A 142 1.17 -9.24 -4.38
CA VAL A 142 0.98 -8.47 -3.14
C VAL A 142 -0.43 -7.90 -3.18
N THR A 143 -1.17 -8.06 -2.09
CA THR A 143 -2.52 -7.53 -1.97
C THR A 143 -2.72 -6.88 -0.60
N GLN A 144 -3.72 -6.02 -0.52
CA GLN A 144 -4.24 -5.49 0.72
C GLN A 144 -5.68 -5.99 0.87
N SER A 145 -5.98 -6.63 2.00
CA SER A 145 -7.33 -7.06 2.28
C SER A 145 -8.26 -5.84 2.42
N VAL A 146 -9.40 -5.88 1.71
CA VAL A 146 -10.36 -4.77 1.65
C VAL A 146 -11.01 -4.54 3.01
N THR A 147 -11.30 -5.59 3.80
CA THR A 147 -12.02 -5.42 5.07
C THR A 147 -11.18 -4.70 6.15
N PRO A 148 -9.92 -5.08 6.44
CA PRO A 148 -9.07 -4.31 7.34
C PRO A 148 -8.81 -2.88 6.83
N TRP A 149 -8.67 -2.73 5.52
CA TRP A 149 -8.51 -1.40 4.90
C TRP A 149 -9.75 -0.53 5.09
N LEU A 150 -10.95 -1.03 4.79
CA LEU A 150 -12.22 -0.31 5.00
C LEU A 150 -12.41 0.09 6.46
N LYS A 151 -12.11 -0.83 7.39
CA LYS A 151 -12.15 -0.53 8.81
C LYS A 151 -11.20 0.61 9.18
N TRP A 152 -9.98 0.60 8.66
CA TRP A 152 -9.04 1.70 8.88
C TRP A 152 -9.56 3.00 8.26
N PHE A 153 -10.00 2.96 7.00
CA PHE A 153 -10.46 4.09 6.21
C PHE A 153 -11.64 4.80 6.88
N LEU A 154 -12.68 4.07 7.30
CA LEU A 154 -13.85 4.64 7.98
C LEU A 154 -13.58 5.10 9.41
N ASN A 155 -12.49 4.65 10.05
CA ASN A 155 -12.08 5.16 11.36
C ASN A 155 -11.33 6.50 11.27
N LEU A 156 -11.04 7.00 10.06
CA LEU A 156 -10.48 8.34 9.89
C LEU A 156 -11.62 9.36 10.06
N HIS A 157 -11.54 10.19 11.10
CA HIS A 157 -12.57 11.19 11.44
C HIS A 157 -12.99 12.08 10.27
N ILE A 158 -12.07 12.39 9.34
CA ILE A 158 -12.35 13.23 8.17
C ILE A 158 -13.18 12.52 7.08
N VAL A 159 -13.19 11.19 7.02
CA VAL A 159 -13.68 10.48 5.83
C VAL A 159 -15.18 10.61 5.66
N GLU A 160 -15.96 10.33 6.70
CA GLU A 160 -17.42 10.44 6.63
C GLU A 160 -17.86 11.90 6.42
N GLU A 161 -17.22 12.84 7.13
CA GLU A 161 -17.46 14.28 6.95
C GLU A 161 -17.17 14.74 5.51
N CYS A 162 -16.05 14.31 4.92
CA CYS A 162 -15.73 14.62 3.53
C CYS A 162 -16.70 14.00 2.54
N ILE A 163 -17.20 12.78 2.79
CA ILE A 163 -18.20 12.14 1.94
C ILE A 163 -19.51 12.94 1.96
N ASP A 164 -19.98 13.32 3.14
CA ASP A 164 -21.23 14.08 3.30
C ASP A 164 -21.13 15.49 2.69
N GLN A 165 -20.02 16.18 2.95
CA GLN A 165 -19.75 17.50 2.38
C GLN A 165 -19.68 17.44 0.86
N TRP A 166 -18.97 16.46 0.29
CA TRP A 166 -18.87 16.30 -1.16
C TRP A 166 -20.21 15.97 -1.80
N ALA A 167 -21.01 15.11 -1.18
CA ALA A 167 -22.36 14.83 -1.65
C ALA A 167 -23.23 16.10 -1.67
N HIS A 168 -23.13 16.96 -0.65
CA HIS A 168 -23.84 18.23 -0.62
C HIS A 168 -23.36 19.18 -1.74
N GLU A 169 -22.06 19.27 -2.00
CA GLU A 169 -21.51 20.11 -3.08
C GLU A 169 -22.05 19.67 -4.46
N LEU A 170 -22.07 18.36 -4.72
CA LEU A 170 -22.60 17.79 -5.96
C LEU A 170 -24.12 17.95 -6.12
N GLU A 171 -24.87 18.04 -5.02
CA GLU A 171 -26.31 18.32 -5.02
C GLU A 171 -26.61 19.82 -5.22
N ALA A 172 -25.75 20.71 -4.70
CA ALA A 172 -25.94 22.16 -4.74
C ALA A 172 -25.51 22.79 -6.07
N GLU A 173 -24.59 22.16 -6.81
CA GLU A 173 -24.17 22.63 -8.13
C GLU A 173 -25.24 22.35 -9.20
N ASP A 174 -26.12 23.34 -9.42
CA ASP A 174 -27.00 23.43 -10.60
C ASP A 174 -26.23 24.08 -11.76
N SER A 175 -25.06 23.52 -12.08
CA SER A 175 -24.13 24.05 -13.08
C SER A 175 -24.32 23.33 -14.42
N ASP A 176 -24.29 24.08 -15.53
CA ASP A 176 -24.19 23.51 -16.88
C ASP A 176 -22.89 22.70 -17.09
N PHE A 177 -21.94 22.81 -16.16
CA PHE A 177 -20.66 22.12 -16.19
C PHE A 177 -20.63 20.91 -15.24
N ILE A 178 -20.36 19.73 -15.80
CA ILE A 178 -20.14 18.49 -15.04
C ILE A 178 -18.67 18.44 -14.62
N CYS A 179 -18.40 18.56 -13.32
CA CYS A 179 -17.07 18.46 -12.74
C CYS A 179 -16.76 17.05 -12.19
N ASP A 180 -17.80 16.27 -11.88
CA ASP A 180 -17.69 14.90 -11.37
C ASP A 180 -18.65 13.94 -12.08
N MET A 181 -18.22 12.68 -12.24
CA MET A 181 -19.03 11.62 -12.82
C MET A 181 -20.36 11.39 -12.09
N ALA A 182 -20.41 11.69 -10.78
CA ALA A 182 -21.60 11.56 -9.96
C ALA A 182 -22.70 12.59 -10.27
N GLN A 183 -22.36 13.69 -10.96
CA GLN A 183 -23.35 14.66 -11.45
C GLN A 183 -24.08 14.17 -12.71
N GLY A 184 -23.52 13.19 -13.42
CA GLY A 184 -24.10 12.64 -14.65
C GLY A 184 -25.49 12.05 -14.44
N THR A 185 -26.40 12.30 -15.38
CA THR A 185 -27.81 11.86 -15.29
C THR A 185 -27.96 10.35 -15.12
N VAL A 186 -27.16 9.56 -15.84
CA VAL A 186 -27.13 8.09 -15.72
C VAL A 186 -26.63 7.68 -14.33
N TRP A 187 -25.61 8.36 -13.81
CA TRP A 187 -25.06 8.07 -12.50
C TRP A 187 -26.08 8.36 -11.40
N LYS A 188 -26.69 9.55 -11.39
CA LYS A 188 -27.73 9.91 -10.41
C LYS A 188 -28.89 8.90 -10.40
N LYS A 189 -29.25 8.36 -11.57
CA LYS A 189 -30.31 7.35 -11.70
C LYS A 189 -29.91 5.97 -11.14
N LEU A 190 -28.67 5.55 -11.36
CA LEU A 190 -28.19 4.23 -10.94
C LEU A 190 -27.64 4.22 -9.50
N PHE A 191 -27.10 5.35 -9.05
CA PHE A 191 -26.28 5.50 -7.86
C PHE A 191 -26.63 6.83 -7.15
N PRO A 192 -27.74 6.89 -6.40
CA PRO A 192 -28.16 8.10 -5.69
C PRO A 192 -27.08 8.57 -4.71
N LEU A 193 -26.72 9.86 -4.68
CA LEU A 193 -25.58 10.37 -3.89
C LEU A 193 -25.63 9.94 -2.42
N LYS A 194 -26.82 10.02 -1.81
CA LYS A 194 -27.12 9.52 -0.45
C LYS A 194 -27.73 8.12 -0.49
N GLY A 195 -27.36 7.30 0.49
CA GLY A 195 -27.98 5.99 0.71
C GLY A 195 -29.44 6.10 1.17
N ALA A 196 -30.15 4.98 1.22
CA ALA A 196 -31.50 4.96 1.79
C ALA A 196 -31.41 5.07 3.32
N GLY A 197 -32.00 6.12 3.89
CA GLY A 197 -32.03 6.33 5.35
C GLY A 197 -30.65 6.67 5.93
N SER A 198 -30.17 5.87 6.89
CA SER A 198 -28.90 6.07 7.60
C SER A 198 -27.76 5.16 7.08
N GLU A 199 -27.91 4.55 5.91
CA GLU A 199 -26.91 3.62 5.37
C GLU A 199 -25.82 4.35 4.57
N LEU A 200 -24.55 4.09 4.91
CA LEU A 200 -23.40 4.56 4.14
C LEU A 200 -23.18 3.67 2.91
N CYS A 201 -23.37 4.22 1.71
CA CYS A 201 -23.15 3.52 0.45
C CYS A 201 -21.82 3.94 -0.20
N LEU A 202 -20.78 3.12 0.00
CA LEU A 202 -19.47 3.34 -0.62
C LEU A 202 -19.41 2.81 -2.04
N ARG A 203 -18.83 3.59 -2.94
CA ARG A 203 -18.66 3.33 -4.36
C ARG A 203 -17.18 3.32 -4.69
N PHE A 204 -16.77 2.34 -5.47
CA PHE A 204 -15.39 2.19 -5.88
C PHE A 204 -15.28 2.08 -7.40
N SER A 205 -14.32 2.79 -7.99
CA SER A 205 -13.82 2.43 -9.31
C SER A 205 -12.67 1.44 -9.16
N MET A 206 -12.58 0.50 -10.10
CA MET A 206 -11.49 -0.45 -10.18
C MET A 206 -10.61 -0.08 -11.36
N PHE A 207 -9.35 0.22 -11.09
CA PHE A 207 -8.32 0.45 -12.09
C PHE A 207 -7.46 -0.80 -12.23
N ILE A 208 -7.20 -1.21 -13.47
CA ILE A 208 -6.38 -2.37 -13.79
C ILE A 208 -5.44 -1.99 -14.93
N ASP A 209 -4.13 -2.13 -14.70
CA ASP A 209 -3.11 -1.89 -15.73
C ASP A 209 -1.92 -2.85 -15.58
N TRP A 210 -1.30 -3.20 -16.71
CA TRP A 210 -0.04 -3.94 -16.76
C TRP A 210 0.97 -3.18 -17.61
N PHE A 211 2.05 -2.74 -16.99
CA PHE A 211 3.07 -1.94 -17.65
C PHE A 211 4.46 -2.56 -17.49
N ASN A 212 5.37 -2.20 -18.40
CA ASN A 212 6.77 -2.58 -18.28
C ASN A 212 7.50 -1.55 -17.41
N PRO A 213 7.89 -1.89 -16.16
CA PRO A 213 8.53 -0.94 -15.25
C PRO A 213 9.89 -0.46 -15.74
N LEU A 214 10.53 -1.20 -16.65
CA LEU A 214 11.85 -0.87 -17.16
C LEU A 214 11.81 0.09 -18.36
N LYS A 215 10.62 0.44 -18.88
CA LYS A 215 10.40 1.36 -20.02
C LYS A 215 11.21 1.08 -21.30
N LYS A 216 11.96 -0.02 -21.37
CA LYS A 216 12.80 -0.39 -22.52
C LYS A 216 11.96 -1.04 -23.60
N LYS A 217 11.68 -0.29 -24.67
CA LYS A 217 10.94 -0.78 -25.84
C LYS A 217 11.80 -1.57 -26.86
N THR A 218 13.14 -1.49 -26.79
CA THR A 218 14.02 -1.94 -27.89
C THR A 218 15.08 -2.99 -27.54
N ALA A 219 15.07 -3.59 -26.33
CA ALA A 219 16.10 -4.55 -25.94
C ALA A 219 15.55 -5.72 -25.14
N GLY A 220 14.90 -6.68 -25.82
CA GLY A 220 14.68 -8.11 -25.50
C GLY A 220 14.16 -8.56 -24.12
N LYS A 221 14.53 -7.92 -23.02
CA LYS A 221 14.08 -8.22 -21.66
C LYS A 221 12.74 -7.53 -21.40
N GLN A 222 11.67 -8.30 -21.50
CA GLN A 222 10.34 -7.89 -21.06
C GLN A 222 10.18 -8.19 -19.57
N SER A 223 9.75 -7.19 -18.81
CA SER A 223 9.25 -7.32 -17.44
C SER A 223 7.87 -6.70 -17.43
N SER A 224 6.92 -7.30 -16.71
CA SER A 224 5.57 -6.75 -16.53
C SER A 224 5.26 -6.64 -15.05
N ILE A 225 4.64 -5.53 -14.66
CA ILE A 225 4.04 -5.35 -13.34
C ILE A 225 2.56 -5.02 -13.57
N GLY A 226 1.69 -5.73 -12.86
CA GLY A 226 0.26 -5.44 -12.81
C GLY A 226 -0.07 -4.62 -11.58
N LEU A 227 -0.98 -3.66 -11.73
CA LEU A 227 -1.60 -2.90 -10.65
C LEU A 227 -3.12 -3.08 -10.74
N ILE A 228 -3.72 -3.51 -9.65
CA ILE A 228 -5.17 -3.45 -9.44
C ILE A 228 -5.39 -2.51 -8.26
N ALA A 229 -6.13 -1.43 -8.48
CA ALA A 229 -6.42 -0.42 -7.46
C ALA A 229 -7.93 -0.17 -7.36
N LEU A 230 -8.40 0.10 -6.14
CA LEU A 230 -9.76 0.54 -5.87
C LEU A 230 -9.73 1.98 -5.35
N ASN A 231 -10.47 2.87 -5.98
CA ASN A 231 -10.57 4.28 -5.59
C ASN A 231 -11.99 4.58 -5.10
N CYS A 232 -12.14 5.17 -3.91
CA CYS A 232 -13.43 5.49 -3.32
C CYS A 232 -14.05 6.74 -3.97
N LEU A 233 -15.04 6.57 -4.84
CA LEU A 233 -15.67 7.65 -5.61
C LEU A 233 -16.57 8.57 -4.78
N ASN A 234 -16.75 8.31 -3.49
CA ASN A 234 -17.51 9.18 -2.60
C ASN A 234 -16.68 10.35 -2.06
N LEU A 235 -15.36 10.33 -2.23
CA LEU A 235 -14.49 11.40 -1.79
C LEU A 235 -14.27 12.43 -2.92
N PRO A 236 -14.05 13.70 -2.55
CA PRO A 236 -13.71 14.73 -3.53
C PRO A 236 -12.37 14.40 -4.22
N PRO A 237 -12.18 14.81 -5.49
CA PRO A 237 -10.96 14.53 -6.26
C PRO A 237 -9.65 14.99 -5.59
N CYS A 238 -9.70 15.98 -4.70
CA CYS A 238 -8.54 16.46 -3.97
C CYS A 238 -8.03 15.50 -2.88
N LEU A 239 -8.84 14.50 -2.51
CA LEU A 239 -8.52 13.45 -1.53
C LEU A 239 -8.29 12.06 -2.17
N LEU A 240 -8.38 11.98 -3.49
CA LEU A 240 -8.11 10.78 -4.30
C LEU A 240 -6.63 10.64 -4.68
#